data_AF-A0A971AYZ4-F1
#
_entry.id   AF-A0A971AYZ4-F1
#
_cell.length_a   1.000
_cell.length_b   1.000
_cell.length_c   1.000
_cell.angle_alpha   90.00
_cell.angle_beta   90.00
_cell.angle_gamma   90.00
#
_symmetry.space_group_name_H-M   'P 1'
#
loop_
_entity.id
_entity.type
_entity.pdbx_description
1 polymer ?
#
loop_
_entity_poly.entity_id
_entity_poly.type
_entity_poly.pdbx_seq_one_letter_code
_entity_poly.pdbx_strand_id
1 'polypeptide(L)'
;MQNDILSAKAGDKNAFVRLMEQNKLALYRAAKSILNNDDDAADAMQDTVLAAWKNIGALKNPALFKTWLTRICITQCYQILRKNKRIVLTEFVPEDTYTENRDNAIDVSAAMSQLADNDKLLLTLFYLEDFSIKDISSMLRITEASVRTRLTRARQRFKLEYEKGGQHA
;
A
#
# COMPACT_ATOMS: atom_id res chain seq x y z
N MET A 1 -8.61 4.11 -19.17
CA MET A 1 -7.38 4.43 -18.42
C MET A 1 -6.37 5.23 -19.24
N GLN A 2 -5.81 4.74 -20.35
CA GLN A 2 -4.77 5.49 -21.08
C GLN A 2 -5.24 6.87 -21.59
N ASN A 3 -6.47 6.97 -22.11
CA ASN A 3 -7.06 8.25 -22.51
C ASN A 3 -7.24 9.20 -21.32
N ASP A 4 -7.72 8.70 -20.18
CA ASP A 4 -7.86 9.52 -18.96
C ASP A 4 -6.50 10.05 -18.48
N ILE A 5 -5.42 9.27 -18.61
CA ILE A 5 -4.06 9.73 -18.26
C ILE A 5 -3.63 10.88 -19.15
N LEU A 6 -3.84 10.78 -20.47
CA LEU A 6 -3.48 11.85 -21.40
C LEU A 6 -4.29 13.11 -21.15
N SER A 7 -5.60 12.99 -20.94
CA SER A 7 -6.47 14.12 -20.60
C SER A 7 -6.09 14.76 -19.26
N ALA A 8 -5.81 13.95 -18.24
CA ALA A 8 -5.37 14.44 -16.94
C ALA A 8 -4.03 15.17 -17.02
N LYS A 9 -3.08 14.70 -17.84
CA LYS A 9 -1.83 15.40 -18.13
C LYS A 9 -2.06 16.76 -18.81
N ALA A 10 -3.12 16.91 -19.59
CA ALA A 10 -3.54 18.17 -20.20
C ALA A 10 -4.36 19.07 -19.27
N GLY A 11 -4.59 18.66 -18.01
CA GLY A 11 -5.30 19.45 -17.00
C GLY A 11 -6.79 19.09 -16.83
N ASP A 12 -7.28 18.02 -17.45
CA ASP A 12 -8.65 17.54 -17.22
C ASP A 12 -8.79 16.94 -15.81
N LYS A 13 -9.44 17.71 -14.93
CA LYS A 13 -9.71 17.33 -13.53
C LYS A 13 -10.62 16.09 -13.43
N ASN A 14 -11.61 15.96 -14.32
CA ASN A 14 -12.55 14.85 -14.26
C ASN A 14 -11.87 13.53 -14.67
N ALA A 15 -10.99 13.59 -15.67
CA ALA A 15 -10.16 12.45 -16.03
C ALA A 15 -9.25 12.03 -14.87
N PHE A 16 -8.66 12.99 -14.15
CA PHE A 16 -7.85 12.69 -12.98
C PHE A 16 -8.66 12.06 -11.83
N VAL A 17 -9.85 12.59 -11.53
CA VAL A 17 -10.74 12.01 -10.51
C VAL A 17 -11.07 10.55 -10.86
N ARG A 18 -11.41 10.24 -12.12
CA ARG A 18 -11.65 8.86 -12.54
C ARG A 18 -10.44 7.96 -12.35
N LEU A 19 -9.23 8.46 -12.61
CA LEU A 19 -8.00 7.71 -12.35
C LEU A 19 -7.79 7.44 -10.85
N MET A 20 -8.06 8.42 -9.99
CA MET A 20 -7.94 8.23 -8.55
C MET A 20 -8.95 7.22 -8.03
N GLU A 21 -10.22 7.31 -8.46
CA GLU A 21 -11.26 6.35 -8.05
C GLU A 21 -10.94 4.92 -8.52
N GLN A 22 -10.45 4.75 -9.76
CA GLN A 22 -10.02 3.44 -10.27
C GLN A 22 -8.87 2.80 -9.45
N ASN A 23 -8.06 3.62 -8.77
CA ASN A 23 -6.91 3.15 -8.00
C ASN A 23 -7.11 3.24 -6.49
N LYS A 24 -8.27 3.73 -6.02
CA LYS A 24 -8.55 4.03 -4.62
C LYS A 24 -8.32 2.82 -3.71
N LEU A 25 -8.88 1.67 -4.06
CA LEU A 25 -8.76 0.45 -3.27
C LEU A 25 -7.31 -0.04 -3.18
N ALA A 26 -6.57 0.03 -4.29
CA ALA A 26 -5.17 -0.35 -4.35
C ALA A 26 -4.30 0.53 -3.43
N LEU A 27 -4.53 1.85 -3.50
CA LEU A 27 -3.83 2.81 -2.65
C LEU A 27 -4.18 2.61 -1.18
N TYR A 28 -5.45 2.38 -0.86
CA TYR A 28 -5.90 2.11 0.50
C TYR A 28 -5.23 0.85 1.08
N ARG A 29 -5.24 -0.26 0.35
CA ARG A 29 -4.60 -1.51 0.80
C ARG A 29 -3.09 -1.34 0.98
N ALA A 30 -2.42 -0.67 0.05
CA ALA A 30 -1.00 -0.38 0.18
C ALA A 30 -0.72 0.50 1.41
N ALA A 31 -1.51 1.55 1.62
CA ALA A 31 -1.38 2.44 2.78
C ALA A 31 -1.63 1.69 4.09
N LYS A 32 -2.73 0.94 4.21
CA LYS A 32 -3.07 0.13 5.39
C LYS A 32 -2.05 -0.95 5.73
N SER A 33 -1.35 -1.47 4.72
CA SER A 33 -0.26 -2.44 4.95
C SER A 33 0.97 -1.81 5.64
N ILE A 34 1.09 -0.48 5.60
CA ILE A 34 2.19 0.31 6.18
C ILE A 34 1.74 1.08 7.42
N LEU A 35 0.54 1.66 7.39
CA LEU A 35 -0.04 2.53 8.40
C LEU A 35 -1.19 1.77 9.06
N ASN A 36 -0.99 1.32 10.29
CA ASN A 36 -1.90 0.38 10.96
C ASN A 36 -3.24 1.00 11.43
N ASN A 37 -3.55 2.25 11.07
CA ASN A 37 -4.82 2.94 11.37
C ASN A 37 -5.39 3.61 10.10
N ASP A 38 -6.70 3.88 10.11
CA ASP A 38 -7.41 4.40 8.92
C ASP A 38 -7.16 5.88 8.67
N ASP A 39 -6.95 6.66 9.73
CA ASP A 39 -6.72 8.11 9.64
C ASP A 39 -5.41 8.43 8.92
N ASP A 40 -4.30 7.83 9.37
CA ASP A 40 -2.99 7.97 8.71
C ASP A 40 -3.07 7.46 7.25
N ALA A 41 -3.82 6.39 7.00
CA ALA A 41 -3.99 5.85 5.65
C ALA A 41 -4.77 6.83 4.74
N ALA A 42 -5.82 7.46 5.26
CA ALA A 42 -6.59 8.48 4.56
C ALA A 42 -5.73 9.73 4.26
N ASP A 43 -4.93 10.18 5.24
CA ASP A 43 -3.98 11.27 5.07
C ASP A 43 -2.94 10.95 3.99
N ALA A 44 -2.35 9.75 4.02
CA ALA A 44 -1.41 9.31 3.00
C ALA A 44 -2.03 9.31 1.59
N MET A 45 -3.28 8.86 1.48
CA MET A 45 -4.01 8.86 0.20
C MET A 45 -4.30 10.29 -0.28
N GLN A 46 -4.67 11.21 0.61
CA GLN A 46 -4.91 12.60 0.25
C GLN A 46 -3.63 13.27 -0.26
N ASP A 47 -2.51 13.10 0.46
CA ASP A 47 -1.20 13.61 0.03
C ASP A 47 -0.74 12.97 -1.28
N THR A 48 -1.11 11.71 -1.52
CA THR A 48 -0.85 11.01 -2.78
C THR A 48 -1.62 11.64 -3.94
N VAL A 49 -2.91 11.91 -3.78
CA VAL A 49 -3.74 12.58 -4.79
C VAL A 49 -3.14 13.94 -5.13
N LEU A 50 -2.77 14.74 -4.13
CA LEU A 50 -2.16 16.05 -4.33
C LEU A 50 -0.81 15.98 -5.06
N ALA A 51 0.07 15.08 -4.61
CA ALA A 51 1.38 14.86 -5.23
C ALA A 51 1.25 14.32 -6.67
N ALA A 52 0.31 13.41 -6.91
CA ALA A 52 0.03 12.87 -8.23
C ALA A 52 -0.46 13.97 -9.18
N TRP A 53 -1.43 14.79 -8.77
CA TRP A 53 -1.92 15.90 -9.60
C TRP A 53 -0.79 16.85 -10.01
N LYS A 54 0.07 17.23 -9.06
CA LYS A 54 1.22 18.11 -9.32
C LYS A 54 2.26 17.50 -10.27
N ASN A 55 2.41 16.19 -10.29
CA ASN A 55 3.50 15.50 -10.99
C ASN A 55 3.06 14.66 -12.19
N ILE A 56 1.76 14.55 -12.48
CA ILE A 56 1.25 13.68 -13.56
C ILE A 56 1.84 14.05 -14.93
N GLY A 57 2.15 15.33 -15.17
CA GLY A 57 2.83 15.79 -16.38
C GLY A 57 4.20 15.13 -16.62
N ALA A 58 4.92 14.80 -15.54
CA ALA A 58 6.24 14.16 -15.62
C ALA A 58 6.17 12.65 -15.89
N LEU A 59 4.98 12.04 -15.89
CA LEU A 59 4.81 10.62 -16.21
C LEU A 59 5.12 10.38 -17.69
N LYS A 60 6.26 9.73 -17.96
CA LYS A 60 6.72 9.46 -19.33
C LYS A 60 5.92 8.37 -20.03
N ASN A 61 5.62 7.28 -19.32
CA ASN A 61 4.89 6.13 -19.86
C ASN A 61 3.55 5.96 -19.15
N PRO A 62 2.41 6.24 -19.82
CA PRO A 62 1.08 6.03 -19.25
C PRO A 62 0.80 4.61 -18.76
N ALA A 63 1.41 3.59 -19.36
CA ALA A 63 1.23 2.20 -18.92
C ALA A 63 1.75 1.95 -17.50
N LEU A 64 2.69 2.78 -17.01
CA LEU A 64 3.24 2.68 -15.66
C LEU A 64 2.47 3.50 -14.62
N PHE A 65 1.30 4.05 -14.96
CA PHE A 65 0.55 4.92 -14.07
C PHE A 65 0.25 4.27 -12.71
N LYS A 66 -0.26 3.03 -12.69
CA LYS A 66 -0.56 2.31 -11.44
C LYS A 66 0.70 2.15 -10.58
N THR A 67 1.81 1.74 -11.18
CA THR A 67 3.12 1.58 -10.53
C THR A 67 3.64 2.90 -9.97
N TRP A 68 3.57 3.97 -10.76
CA TRP A 68 4.00 5.31 -10.39
C TRP A 68 3.16 5.89 -9.24
N LEU A 69 1.83 5.76 -9.31
CA LEU A 69 0.91 6.26 -8.30
C LEU A 69 1.10 5.52 -6.96
N THR A 70 1.20 4.19 -7.00
CA THR A 70 1.42 3.36 -5.80
C THR A 70 2.76 3.70 -5.14
N ARG A 71 3.80 3.98 -5.94
CA ARG A 71 5.09 4.45 -5.42
C ARG A 71 4.98 5.79 -4.68
N ILE A 72 4.17 6.73 -5.18
CA ILE A 72 3.91 8.00 -4.47
C ILE A 72 3.25 7.69 -3.12
N CYS A 73 2.23 6.83 -3.10
CA CYS A 73 1.53 6.42 -1.88
C CYS A 73 2.46 5.83 -0.83
N ILE A 74 3.29 4.86 -1.21
CA ILE A 74 4.28 4.25 -0.31
C ILE A 74 5.23 5.32 0.26
N THR A 75 5.60 6.30 -0.57
CA THR A 75 6.45 7.42 -0.13
C THR A 75 5.75 8.27 0.93
N GLN A 76 4.47 8.61 0.75
CA GLN A 76 3.69 9.38 1.74
C GLN A 76 3.54 8.61 3.05
N CYS A 77 3.28 7.30 2.98
CA CYS A 77 3.17 6.46 4.17
C CYS A 77 4.46 6.49 5.00
N TYR A 78 5.62 6.38 4.35
CA TYR A 78 6.90 6.51 5.07
C TYR A 78 7.19 7.92 5.58
N GLN A 79 6.63 8.97 4.98
CA GLN A 79 6.73 10.33 5.53
C GLN A 79 5.93 10.47 6.82
N ILE A 80 4.70 9.95 6.86
CA ILE A 80 3.87 9.91 8.06
C ILE A 80 4.56 9.12 9.18
N LEU A 81 5.05 7.90 8.90
CA LEU A 81 5.79 7.11 9.91
C LEU A 81 7.02 7.85 10.46
N ARG A 82 7.76 8.58 9.61
CA ARG A 82 8.91 9.39 10.06
C ARG A 82 8.47 10.58 10.92
N LYS A 83 7.35 11.23 10.57
CA LYS A 83 6.77 12.32 11.34
C LYS A 83 6.29 11.83 12.70
N ASN A 84 5.54 10.72 12.73
CA ASN A 84 5.02 10.12 13.96
C ASN A 84 6.19 9.67 14.87
N LYS A 85 7.23 9.04 14.34
CA LYS A 85 8.45 8.72 15.12
C LYS A 85 9.17 9.93 15.73
N ARG A 86 9.05 11.12 15.11
CA ARG A 86 9.58 12.37 15.67
C ARG A 86 8.64 13.00 16.71
N ILE A 87 7.35 12.70 16.65
CA ILE A 87 6.30 13.22 17.56
C ILE A 87 6.14 12.34 18.81
N VAL A 88 6.45 11.03 18.73
CA VAL A 88 6.36 10.03 19.83
C VAL A 88 7.34 10.29 21.01
N LEU A 89 8.00 11.46 21.06
CA LEU A 89 8.59 12.00 22.29
C LEU A 89 7.55 12.53 23.31
N THR A 90 6.26 12.40 22.99
CA THR A 90 5.14 12.71 23.88
C THR A 90 4.06 11.65 23.70
N GLU A 91 3.54 11.16 24.82
CA GLU A 91 2.73 9.95 25.03
C GLU A 91 1.67 9.64 23.95
N PHE A 92 1.48 8.34 23.67
CA PHE A 92 0.28 7.86 22.99
C PHE A 92 -0.20 6.53 23.60
N VAL A 93 -1.51 6.47 23.87
CA VAL A 93 -2.26 5.29 24.32
C VAL A 93 -2.82 4.59 23.06
N PRO A 94 -2.75 3.25 22.93
CA PRO A 94 -3.26 2.57 21.74
C PRO A 94 -4.79 2.51 21.74
N GLU A 95 -5.41 2.74 20.58
CA GLU A 95 -6.85 2.60 20.34
C GLU A 95 -7.11 1.36 19.47
N ASP A 96 -8.09 0.55 19.87
CA ASP A 96 -8.43 -0.74 19.25
C ASP A 96 -9.11 -0.57 17.88
N THR A 97 -8.82 -1.49 16.95
CA THR A 97 -9.36 -1.49 15.58
C THR A 97 -10.55 -2.44 15.43
N TYR A 98 -11.59 -1.97 14.74
CA TYR A 98 -12.78 -2.74 14.39
C TYR A 98 -12.49 -3.73 13.24
N THR A 99 -12.97 -4.98 13.39
CA THR A 99 -12.92 -6.02 12.36
C THR A 99 -14.33 -6.44 11.94
N GLU A 100 -14.62 -6.42 10.63
CA GLU A 100 -15.81 -7.04 10.05
C GLU A 100 -15.56 -8.53 9.72
N ASN A 101 -16.53 -9.38 10.08
CA ASN A 101 -16.59 -10.84 9.95
C ASN A 101 -16.51 -11.38 8.51
N ARG A 102 -15.84 -12.53 8.33
CA ARG A 102 -16.32 -13.77 7.65
C ARG A 102 -15.32 -14.91 7.94
N ASP A 103 -15.59 -15.76 8.92
CA ASP A 103 -14.84 -16.92 9.47
C ASP A 103 -13.53 -17.46 8.82
N ASN A 104 -13.33 -17.45 7.49
CA ASN A 104 -12.02 -17.76 6.86
C ASN A 104 -11.12 -16.51 6.64
N ALA A 105 -11.72 -15.34 6.47
CA ALA A 105 -11.02 -14.06 6.36
C ALA A 105 -10.46 -13.59 7.71
N ILE A 106 -11.00 -14.09 8.82
CA ILE A 106 -10.51 -13.81 10.17
C ILE A 106 -9.07 -14.34 10.30
N ASP A 107 -8.81 -15.58 9.89
CA ASP A 107 -7.48 -16.19 9.97
C ASP A 107 -6.45 -15.50 9.07
N VAL A 108 -6.83 -15.11 7.86
CA VAL A 108 -5.92 -14.38 6.95
C VAL A 108 -5.64 -12.98 7.47
N SER A 109 -6.65 -12.24 7.90
CA SER A 109 -6.49 -10.88 8.43
C SER A 109 -5.67 -10.89 9.72
N ALA A 110 -5.93 -11.84 10.62
CA ALA A 110 -5.18 -12.02 11.85
C ALA A 110 -3.73 -12.43 11.57
N ALA A 111 -3.48 -13.36 10.64
CA ALA A 111 -2.12 -13.73 10.25
C ALA A 111 -1.39 -12.54 9.63
N MET A 112 -2.06 -11.75 8.78
CA MET A 112 -1.49 -10.54 8.20
C MET A 112 -1.14 -9.51 9.28
N SER A 113 -1.98 -9.29 10.29
CA SER A 113 -1.73 -8.28 11.32
C SER A 113 -0.50 -8.58 12.18
N GLN A 114 -0.12 -9.86 12.32
CA GLN A 114 1.10 -10.27 13.04
C GLN A 114 2.39 -10.08 12.23
N LEU A 115 2.30 -9.82 10.92
CA LEU A 115 3.47 -9.60 10.08
C LEU A 115 4.03 -8.19 10.23
N ALA A 116 5.36 -8.09 10.08
CA ALA A 116 6.02 -6.80 9.95
C ALA A 116 5.49 -6.03 8.73
N ASP A 117 5.40 -4.70 8.82
CA ASP A 117 4.79 -3.83 7.79
C ASP A 117 5.39 -4.06 6.39
N ASN A 118 6.70 -4.29 6.29
CA ASN A 118 7.34 -4.57 5.00
C ASN A 118 6.93 -5.93 4.40
N ASP A 119 6.64 -6.92 5.22
CA ASP A 119 6.16 -8.24 4.77
C ASP A 119 4.69 -8.13 4.33
N LYS A 120 3.84 -7.44 5.11
CA LYS A 120 2.45 -7.12 4.73
C LYS A 120 2.38 -6.39 3.39
N LEU A 121 3.21 -5.36 3.21
CA LEU A 121 3.28 -4.57 1.98
C LEU A 121 3.67 -5.43 0.77
N LEU A 122 4.68 -6.29 0.90
CA LEU A 122 5.10 -7.17 -0.20
C LEU A 122 4.01 -8.16 -0.62
N LEU A 123 3.34 -8.78 0.35
CA LEU A 123 2.24 -9.70 0.07
C LEU A 123 1.05 -8.95 -0.56
N THR A 124 0.72 -7.77 -0.06
CA THR A 124 -0.34 -6.91 -0.61
C THR A 124 -0.06 -6.54 -2.06
N LEU A 125 1.12 -5.98 -2.34
CA LEU A 125 1.50 -5.57 -3.69
C LEU A 125 1.51 -6.75 -4.67
N PHE A 126 1.98 -7.91 -4.24
CA PHE A 126 2.10 -9.07 -5.13
C PHE A 126 0.78 -9.81 -5.36
N TYR A 127 0.02 -10.09 -4.30
CA TYR A 127 -1.15 -10.98 -4.37
C TYR A 127 -2.49 -10.26 -4.48
N LEU A 128 -2.61 -9.07 -3.90
CA LEU A 128 -3.87 -8.32 -3.93
C LEU A 128 -3.91 -7.29 -5.06
N GLU A 129 -2.73 -6.83 -5.48
CA GLU A 129 -2.60 -5.76 -6.47
C GLU A 129 -1.97 -6.20 -7.80
N ASP A 130 -1.62 -7.49 -7.91
CA ASP A 130 -1.06 -8.14 -9.10
C ASP A 130 0.20 -7.48 -9.67
N PHE A 131 0.99 -6.79 -8.83
CA PHE A 131 2.23 -6.19 -9.30
C PHE A 131 3.31 -7.25 -9.55
N SER A 132 4.00 -7.10 -10.68
CA SER A 132 5.14 -7.94 -10.99
C SER A 132 6.31 -7.68 -10.04
N ILE A 133 7.22 -8.65 -9.92
CA ILE A 133 8.46 -8.48 -9.15
C ILE A 133 9.26 -7.25 -9.63
N LYS A 134 9.20 -6.96 -10.93
CA LYS A 134 9.84 -5.79 -11.56
C LYS A 134 9.16 -4.47 -11.15
N ASP A 135 7.84 -4.45 -11.06
CA ASP A 135 7.11 -3.26 -10.58
C ASP A 135 7.42 -3.02 -9.10
N ILE A 136 7.34 -4.06 -8.28
CA ILE A 136 7.61 -3.98 -6.83
C ILE A 136 9.06 -3.51 -6.58
N SER A 137 10.04 -4.06 -7.31
CA SER A 137 11.45 -3.64 -7.19
C SER A 137 11.62 -2.14 -7.50
N SER A 138 10.93 -1.67 -8.55
CA SER A 138 10.91 -0.28 -8.97
C SER A 138 10.21 0.65 -7.97
N MET A 139 9.11 0.21 -7.35
CA MET A 139 8.41 0.98 -6.31
C MET A 139 9.26 1.10 -5.05
N LEU A 140 9.81 -0.02 -4.57
CA LEU A 140 10.53 -0.09 -3.30
C LEU A 140 12.01 0.29 -3.40
N ARG A 141 12.53 0.54 -4.60
CA ARG A 141 13.96 0.84 -4.87
C ARG A 141 14.92 -0.23 -4.34
N ILE A 142 14.59 -1.49 -4.59
CA ILE A 142 15.42 -2.65 -4.25
C ILE A 142 15.60 -3.53 -5.49
N THR A 143 16.52 -4.49 -5.45
CA THR A 143 16.74 -5.42 -6.57
C THR A 143 15.61 -6.45 -6.67
N GLU A 144 15.33 -6.96 -7.86
CA GLU A 144 14.35 -8.06 -8.05
C GLU A 144 14.72 -9.31 -7.22
N ALA A 145 16.01 -9.60 -7.08
CA ALA A 145 16.50 -10.68 -6.21
C ALA A 145 16.14 -10.46 -4.73
N SER A 146 16.20 -9.20 -4.27
CA SER A 146 15.77 -8.81 -2.93
C SER A 146 14.25 -8.97 -2.77
N VAL A 147 13.46 -8.55 -3.77
CA VAL A 147 12.00 -8.76 -3.77
C VAL A 147 11.65 -10.25 -3.65
N ARG A 148 12.27 -11.12 -4.47
CA ARG A 148 12.05 -12.57 -4.43
C ARG A 148 12.38 -13.16 -3.05
N THR A 149 13.57 -12.85 -2.54
CA THR A 149 14.02 -13.34 -1.23
C THR A 149 13.07 -12.89 -0.10
N ARG A 150 12.67 -11.62 -0.11
CA ARG A 150 11.75 -11.08 0.90
C ARG A 150 10.35 -11.68 0.76
N LEU A 151 9.82 -11.85 -0.45
CA LEU A 151 8.55 -12.52 -0.68
C LEU A 151 8.56 -13.97 -0.16
N THR A 152 9.64 -14.73 -0.40
CA THR A 152 9.77 -16.08 0.16
C THR A 152 9.68 -16.07 1.68
N ARG A 153 10.42 -15.17 2.34
CA ARG A 153 10.39 -15.03 3.80
C ARG A 153 9.02 -14.58 4.31
N ALA A 154 8.40 -13.60 3.65
CA ALA A 154 7.07 -13.11 3.99
C ALA A 154 6.02 -14.22 3.90
N ARG A 155 6.06 -15.06 2.85
CA ARG A 155 5.19 -16.24 2.71
C ARG A 155 5.39 -17.26 3.83
N GLN A 156 6.65 -17.54 4.20
CA GLN A 156 6.96 -18.47 5.30
C GLN A 156 6.42 -17.95 6.63
N ARG A 157 6.58 -16.66 6.91
CA ARG A 157 6.04 -16.02 8.12
C ARG A 157 4.52 -16.02 8.13
N PHE A 158 3.90 -15.64 7.02
CA PHE A 158 2.44 -15.69 6.86
C PHE A 158 1.92 -17.09 7.15
N LYS A 159 2.54 -18.13 6.56
CA LYS A 159 2.18 -19.53 6.79
C LYS A 159 2.25 -19.89 8.27
N LEU A 160 3.33 -19.53 8.96
CA LEU A 160 3.49 -19.81 10.40
C LEU A 160 2.38 -19.15 11.23
N GLU A 161 2.08 -17.88 10.99
CA GLU A 161 1.02 -17.17 11.74
C GLU A 161 -0.37 -17.70 11.41
N TYR A 162 -0.62 -18.06 10.15
CA TYR A 162 -1.88 -18.67 9.72
C TYR A 162 -2.10 -20.06 10.35
N GLU A 163 -1.07 -20.90 10.39
CA GLU A 163 -1.15 -22.23 11.00
C GLU A 163 -1.34 -22.17 12.52
N LYS A 164 -0.80 -21.15 13.20
CA LYS A 164 -1.06 -20.92 14.64
C LYS A 164 -2.52 -20.54 14.90
N GLY A 165 -3.10 -19.69 14.06
CA GLY A 165 -4.52 -19.30 14.16
C GLY A 165 -5.46 -20.49 14.01
N GLY A 166 -5.19 -21.36 13.03
CA GLY A 166 -5.99 -22.56 12.77
C GLY A 166 -5.82 -23.70 13.79
N GLN A 167 -4.88 -23.62 14.74
CA GLN A 167 -4.73 -24.58 15.85
C GLN A 167 -5.53 -24.20 17.10
N HIS A 168 -6.10 -22.99 17.14
CA HIS A 168 -6.86 -22.46 18.27
C HIS A 168 -8.35 -22.23 17.97
N ALA A 169 -8.82 -22.64 16.79
CA ALA A 169 -10.22 -22.69 16.38
C ALA A 169 -10.78 -24.12 16.49
#